data_AF-A0A6V7L321-F1
#
_entry.id   AF-A0A6V7L321-F1
#
_cell.length_a   1.000
_cell.length_b   1.000
_cell.length_c   1.000
_cell.angle_alpha   90.00
_cell.angle_beta   90.00
_cell.angle_gamma   90.00
#
_symmetry.space_group_name_H-M   'P 1'
#
loop_
_entity.id
_entity.type
_entity.pdbx_description
1 polymer ?
#
loop_
_entity_poly.entity_id
_entity_poly.type
_entity_poly.pdbx_seq_one_letter_code
_entity_poly.pdbx_strand_id
1 'polypeptide(L)'
;LSKPFIFGKTIKPVALPSPYSLPDLGIARFAAWGSVSLKKQRNRKLYWVRLAIVADSVCLGPDYPWKRESEFCAMDIDGDACALW
;
A
#
# COMPACT_ATOMS: atom_id res chain seq x y z
N LEU A 1 15.66 0.53 -16.28
CA LEU A 1 15.88 -0.86 -16.74
C LEU A 1 16.75 -0.82 -17.99
N SER A 2 17.70 -1.74 -18.15
CA SER A 2 18.57 -1.78 -19.35
C SER A 2 17.87 -2.38 -20.59
N LYS A 3 16.76 -3.09 -20.39
CA LYS A 3 15.90 -3.67 -21.44
C LYS A 3 14.43 -3.65 -21.01
N PRO A 4 13.47 -3.55 -21.94
CA PRO A 4 12.04 -3.62 -21.63
C PRO A 4 11.62 -5.02 -21.16
N PHE A 5 10.59 -5.09 -20.33
CA PHE A 5 9.96 -6.35 -19.97
C PHE A 5 9.07 -6.87 -21.11
N ILE A 6 8.99 -8.20 -21.23
CA ILE A 6 8.02 -8.85 -22.11
C ILE A 6 6.76 -9.09 -21.28
N PHE A 7 5.68 -8.38 -21.62
CA PHE A 7 4.40 -8.53 -20.93
C PHE A 7 3.68 -9.82 -21.35
N GLY A 8 2.89 -10.37 -20.43
CA GLY A 8 2.20 -11.64 -20.64
C GLY A 8 1.24 -11.95 -19.51
N LYS A 9 1.04 -13.24 -19.22
CA LYS A 9 0.11 -13.67 -18.16
C LYS A 9 0.59 -13.30 -16.76
N THR A 10 1.90 -13.33 -16.52
CA THR A 10 2.53 -13.14 -15.20
C THR A 10 3.13 -11.75 -14.99
N ILE A 11 3.50 -11.04 -16.07
CA ILE A 11 4.05 -9.68 -16.02
C ILE A 11 3.07 -8.77 -16.73
N LYS A 12 2.40 -7.90 -15.96
CA LYS A 12 1.46 -6.91 -16.46
C LYS A 12 1.66 -5.58 -15.74
N PRO A 13 1.59 -4.44 -16.44
CA PRO A 13 1.61 -3.13 -15.80
C PRO A 13 0.34 -2.91 -14.98
N VAL A 14 0.45 -2.09 -13.93
CA VAL A 14 -0.70 -1.62 -13.15
C VAL A 14 -1.32 -0.41 -13.84
N ALA A 15 -2.65 -0.30 -13.78
CA ALA A 15 -3.34 0.90 -14.25
C ALA A 15 -3.05 2.06 -13.30
N LEU A 16 -2.75 3.23 -13.86
CA LEU A 16 -2.61 4.46 -13.08
C LEU A 16 -4.00 5.03 -12.76
N PRO A 17 -4.19 5.61 -11.56
CA PRO A 17 -5.42 6.32 -11.23
C PRO A 17 -5.58 7.56 -12.12
N SER A 18 -6.82 8.05 -12.22
CA SER A 18 -7.05 9.36 -12.86
C SER A 18 -6.29 10.44 -12.09
N PRO A 19 -5.72 11.45 -12.77
CA PRO A 19 -5.20 12.63 -12.10
C PRO A 19 -6.22 13.18 -11.11
N TYR A 20 -5.76 13.56 -9.92
CA TYR A 20 -6.57 14.14 -8.84
C TYR A 20 -7.68 13.25 -8.26
N SER A 21 -7.74 11.96 -8.61
CA SER A 21 -8.58 11.00 -7.90
C SER A 21 -7.77 10.33 -6.79
N LEU A 22 -8.11 10.61 -5.54
CA LEU A 22 -7.78 9.70 -4.46
C LEU A 22 -8.71 8.48 -4.59
N PRO A 23 -8.25 7.26 -4.28
CA PRO A 23 -9.14 6.12 -4.20
C PRO A 23 -9.93 6.25 -2.89
N ASP A 24 -10.97 7.09 -2.89
CA ASP A 24 -11.75 7.37 -1.69
C ASP A 24 -12.34 6.08 -1.11
N LEU A 25 -12.02 5.83 0.16
CA LEU A 25 -12.61 4.79 1.02
C LEU A 25 -12.56 3.37 0.43
N GLY A 26 -11.62 3.11 -0.47
CA GLY A 26 -11.45 1.81 -1.13
C GLY A 26 -10.58 0.82 -0.35
N ILE A 27 -10.57 -0.43 -0.80
CA ILE A 27 -9.63 -1.44 -0.32
C ILE A 27 -8.43 -1.52 -1.27
N ALA A 28 -7.25 -1.19 -0.75
CA ALA A 28 -5.97 -1.43 -1.41
C ALA A 28 -5.43 -2.83 -1.06
N ARG A 29 -4.63 -3.39 -1.97
CA ARG A 29 -3.81 -4.58 -1.70
C ARG A 29 -2.35 -4.17 -1.68
N PHE A 30 -1.71 -4.34 -0.54
CA PHE A 30 -0.27 -4.18 -0.42
C PHE A 30 0.40 -5.55 -0.55
N ALA A 31 1.38 -5.68 -1.43
CA ALA A 31 2.07 -6.94 -1.68
C ALA A 31 3.60 -6.77 -1.59
N ALA A 32 4.25 -7.62 -0.81
CA ALA A 32 5.69 -7.57 -0.60
C ALA A 32 6.27 -8.93 -0.19
N TRP A 33 7.60 -9.05 -0.30
CA TRP A 33 8.39 -10.13 0.30
C TRP A 33 8.92 -9.77 1.71
N GLY A 34 8.57 -8.58 2.20
CA GLY A 34 8.91 -8.11 3.54
C GLY A 34 8.13 -8.85 4.63
N SER A 35 8.48 -8.58 5.89
CA SER A 35 7.66 -9.04 7.02
C SER A 35 6.47 -8.10 7.19
N VAL A 36 5.27 -8.68 7.29
CA VAL A 36 4.06 -7.97 7.75
C VAL A 36 3.92 -8.04 9.28
N SER A 37 4.81 -8.77 9.97
CA SER A 37 4.85 -8.81 11.43
C SER A 37 6.05 -8.02 11.97
N LEU A 38 5.90 -7.45 13.17
CA LEU A 38 6.96 -6.73 13.91
C LEU A 38 8.22 -7.59 14.11
N LYS A 39 8.04 -8.91 14.05
CA LYS A 39 9.12 -9.90 14.09
C LYS A 39 9.74 -9.98 12.70
N LYS A 40 11.00 -9.57 12.59
CA LYS A 40 11.82 -9.46 11.35
C LYS A 40 12.09 -10.81 10.64
N GLN A 41 11.06 -11.56 10.27
CA GLN A 41 11.23 -12.77 9.46
C GLN A 41 11.11 -12.42 7.98
N ARG A 42 12.24 -12.54 7.27
CA ARG A 42 12.30 -12.39 5.81
C ARG A 42 11.48 -13.50 5.17
N ASN A 43 10.47 -13.14 4.38
CA ASN A 43 9.61 -14.10 3.75
C ASN A 43 10.12 -14.49 2.36
N ARG A 44 10.10 -15.79 2.05
CA ARG A 44 10.55 -16.31 0.74
C ARG A 44 9.43 -16.36 -0.31
N LYS A 45 8.18 -16.13 0.10
CA LYS A 45 7.03 -16.03 -0.80
C LYS A 45 6.52 -14.60 -0.82
N LEU A 46 5.85 -14.21 -1.91
CA LEU A 46 5.13 -12.96 -1.98
C LEU A 46 3.87 -13.10 -1.14
N TYR A 47 3.66 -12.17 -0.20
CA TYR A 47 2.42 -12.07 0.57
C TYR A 47 1.73 -10.77 0.22
N TRP A 48 0.45 -10.72 0.55
CA TRP A 48 -0.34 -9.51 0.42
C TRP A 48 -1.31 -9.39 1.58
N VAL A 49 -1.68 -8.16 1.88
CA VAL A 49 -2.64 -7.77 2.92
C VAL A 49 -3.65 -6.78 2.36
N ARG A 50 -4.80 -6.65 3.02
CA ARG A 50 -5.85 -5.69 2.65
C ARG A 50 -5.75 -4.46 3.52
N LEU A 51 -5.66 -3.29 2.90
CA LEU A 51 -5.63 -2.03 3.61
C LEU A 51 -6.86 -1.21 3.21
N ALA A 52 -7.60 -0.69 4.18
CA ALA A 52 -8.62 0.30 3.95
C ALA A 52 -7.96 1.65 3.76
N ILE A 53 -8.25 2.33 2.65
CA ILE A 53 -7.83 3.71 2.44
C ILE A 53 -8.67 4.60 3.34
N VAL A 54 -7.99 5.44 4.09
CA VAL A 54 -8.59 6.25 5.15
C VAL A 54 -8.81 7.66 4.64
N ALA A 55 -9.96 8.24 4.99
CA ALA A 55 -10.28 9.62 4.65
C ALA A 55 -9.24 10.58 5.26
N ASP A 56 -8.95 11.65 4.53
CA ASP A 56 -7.96 12.63 4.94
C ASP A 56 -8.26 13.25 6.30
N SER A 57 -9.53 13.44 6.66
CA SER A 57 -9.91 13.94 7.98
C SER A 57 -9.48 13.06 9.14
N VAL A 58 -9.35 11.75 8.92
CA VAL A 58 -8.87 10.78 9.91
C VAL A 58 -7.34 10.69 9.85
N CYS A 59 -6.76 10.77 8.65
CA CYS A 59 -5.31 10.76 8.42
C CYS A 59 -4.61 12.05 8.88
N LEU A 60 -5.30 13.19 8.90
CA LEU A 60 -4.80 14.49 9.35
C LEU A 60 -5.04 14.74 10.85
N GLY A 61 -5.42 13.70 11.60
CA GLY A 61 -5.55 13.77 13.05
C GLY A 61 -4.21 14.08 13.75
N PRO A 62 -4.25 14.34 15.07
CA PRO A 62 -3.05 14.65 15.87
C PRO A 62 -1.99 13.53 15.84
N ASP A 63 -2.36 12.33 15.38
CA ASP A 63 -1.48 11.18 15.24
C ASP A 63 -0.47 11.30 14.07
N TYR A 64 -0.71 12.18 13.09
CA TYR A 64 0.14 12.32 11.89
C TYR A 64 0.40 13.78 11.46
N PRO A 65 1.01 14.61 12.31
CA PRO A 65 1.22 16.04 12.04
C PRO A 65 2.21 16.33 10.88
N TRP A 66 2.92 15.31 10.39
CA TRP A 66 3.90 15.41 9.30
C TRP A 66 3.38 14.93 7.93
N LYS A 67 2.11 14.54 7.82
CA LYS A 67 1.51 14.06 6.56
C LYS A 67 1.50 15.17 5.50
N ARG A 68 1.96 14.86 4.28
CA ARG A 68 1.94 15.79 3.13
C ARG A 68 0.68 15.62 2.28
N GLU A 69 0.37 16.64 1.48
CA GLU A 69 -0.78 16.63 0.55
C GLU A 69 -0.65 15.52 -0.51
N SER A 70 0.58 15.18 -0.92
CA SER A 70 0.84 14.10 -1.88
C SER A 70 0.85 12.70 -1.25
N GLU A 71 0.37 12.55 -0.02
CA GLU A 71 0.32 11.30 0.73
C GLU A 71 -1.12 10.97 1.13
N PHE A 72 -1.41 9.69 1.33
CA PHE A 72 -2.70 9.21 1.86
C PHE A 72 -2.44 8.11 2.87
N CYS A 73 -3.36 7.91 3.81
CA CYS A 73 -3.27 6.85 4.79
C CYS A 73 -4.00 5.60 4.32
N ALA A 74 -3.46 4.44 4.66
CA ALA A 74 -4.18 3.18 4.55
C ALA A 74 -3.94 2.37 5.84
N MET A 75 -5.02 1.86 6.42
CA MET A 75 -4.99 1.09 7.65
C MET A 75 -5.29 -0.37 7.36
N ASP A 76 -4.63 -1.26 8.08
CA ASP A 76 -4.94 -2.66 7.96
C ASP A 76 -6.31 -2.98 8.56
N ILE A 77 -7.06 -3.77 7.82
CA ILE A 77 -8.41 -4.19 8.16
C ILE A 77 -8.37 -5.48 8.98
N ASP A 78 -7.34 -6.31 8.75
CA ASP A 78 -7.22 -7.64 9.32
C ASP A 78 -6.34 -7.66 10.60
N GLY A 79 -5.62 -6.56 10.90
CA GLY A 79 -4.76 -6.40 12.09
C GLY A 79 -3.41 -7.14 12.02
N ASP A 80 -3.06 -7.63 10.83
CA ASP A 80 -1.93 -8.49 10.50
C ASP A 80 -0.76 -7.76 9.81
N ALA A 81 -0.90 -6.48 9.49
CA ALA A 81 0.04 -5.71 8.69
C ALA A 81 0.83 -4.70 9.52
N CYS A 82 2.14 -4.85 9.48
CA CYS A 82 3.10 -3.81 9.79
C CYS A 82 3.12 -2.79 8.65
N ALA A 83 2.21 -1.84 8.71
CA ALA A 83 2.46 -0.50 8.21
C ALA A 83 3.04 0.34 9.36
N LEU A 84 4.07 -0.18 10.02
CA LEU A 84 4.83 0.56 11.01
C LEU A 84 5.93 1.32 10.27
N TRP A 85 5.84 2.64 10.35
CA TRP A 85 6.91 3.57 10.04
C TRP A 85 7.88 3.61 11.23
#